data_AF-A0A660PVS8-F1
#
_entry.id   AF-A0A660PVS8-F1
#
_cell.length_a   1.000
_cell.length_b   1.000
_cell.length_c   1.000
_cell.angle_alpha   90.00
_cell.angle_beta   90.00
_cell.angle_gamma   90.00
#
_symmetry.space_group_name_H-M   'P 1'
#
loop_
_entity.id
_entity.type
_entity.pdbx_description
1 polymer ?
#
loop_
_entity_poly.entity_id
_entity_poly.type
_entity_poly.pdbx_seq_one_letter_code
_entity_poly.pdbx_strand_id
1 'polypeptide(L)'
;MDTVVFVDSTVISKLTSDWILVKVNGGEDSVSKKAHHVSGYPTTILAQKSGEEIDRLVGYEPPEEFLQTMIDYSNGIGTLEDLLGKAKGSEDRALFYEIADKYKYRGGSEQAEIWYNKVLATGKALDSLSGESRIAVADMYRRAKEYDRAVEAFAAIVTDFETGSFVQEAEIYIPYTLKAKGDTTAAIVAFEHYVENYPESEDAEWANEQIEKLKNPTDTESK
;
A
#
# COMPACT_ATOMS: atom_id res chain seq x y z
N MET A 1 7.58 17.12 0.87
CA MET A 1 7.88 16.67 2.24
C MET A 1 7.00 17.48 3.18
N ASP A 2 6.21 16.79 3.99
CA ASP A 2 5.15 17.29 4.88
C ASP A 2 5.22 18.79 5.20
N THR A 3 4.50 19.57 4.41
CA THR A 3 4.43 21.04 4.50
C THR A 3 3.36 21.51 5.47
N VAL A 4 2.77 20.60 6.27
CA VAL A 4 1.60 20.92 7.09
C VAL A 4 1.80 20.45 8.54
N VAL A 5 2.11 19.18 8.79
CA VAL A 5 2.22 18.67 10.18
C VAL A 5 3.49 19.18 10.85
N PHE A 6 4.65 18.97 10.22
CA PHE A 6 5.96 19.34 10.78
C PHE A 6 6.35 20.80 10.52
N VAL A 7 5.38 21.66 10.18
CA VAL A 7 5.53 23.12 10.18
C VAL A 7 4.57 23.80 11.15
N ASP A 8 3.60 23.07 11.72
CA ASP A 8 2.70 23.57 12.75
C ASP A 8 3.44 23.62 14.10
N SER A 9 3.65 24.83 14.62
CA SER A 9 4.38 25.04 15.88
C SER A 9 3.70 24.41 17.10
N THR A 10 2.38 24.27 17.09
CA THR A 10 1.63 23.63 18.17
C THR A 10 1.87 22.13 18.17
N VAL A 11 1.79 21.51 17.00
CA VAL A 11 2.09 20.09 16.83
C VAL A 11 3.55 19.82 17.19
N ILE A 12 4.50 20.56 16.63
CA ILE A 12 5.92 20.38 16.95
C ILE A 12 6.18 20.52 18.46
N SER A 13 5.62 21.55 19.11
CA SER A 13 5.78 21.77 20.54
C SER A 13 5.25 20.58 21.35
N LYS A 14 4.07 20.07 20.99
CA LYS A 14 3.45 18.94 21.69
C LYS A 14 4.17 17.62 21.43
N LEU A 15 4.64 17.39 20.19
CA LEU A 15 5.42 16.21 19.86
C LEU A 15 6.77 16.22 20.60
N THR A 16 7.48 17.36 20.60
CA THR A 16 8.83 17.46 21.17
C THR A 16 8.88 17.55 22.69
N SER A 17 7.74 17.70 23.37
CA SER A 17 7.69 17.55 24.83
C SER A 17 7.81 16.09 25.27
N ASP A 18 7.24 15.18 24.49
CA ASP A 18 7.04 13.77 24.89
C ASP A 18 7.87 12.80 24.02
N TRP A 19 8.27 13.21 22.81
CA TRP A 19 8.96 12.38 21.81
C TRP A 19 10.20 13.03 21.19
N ILE A 20 11.13 12.19 20.74
CA ILE A 20 12.27 12.60 19.92
C ILE A 20 11.88 12.39 18.45
N LEU A 21 11.88 13.48 17.67
CA LEU A 21 11.57 13.43 16.24
C LEU A 21 12.84 13.15 15.43
N VAL A 22 12.82 12.05 14.68
CA VAL A 22 13.91 11.67 13.76
C VAL A 22 13.37 11.67 12.33
N LYS A 23 13.96 12.52 11.49
CA LYS A 23 13.63 12.58 10.06
C LYS A 23 14.58 11.68 9.28
N VAL A 24 14.02 10.71 8.56
CA VAL A 24 14.75 9.79 7.69
C VAL A 24 14.35 10.03 6.24
N ASN A 25 15.32 10.22 5.35
CA ASN A 25 15.08 10.23 3.91
C ASN A 25 15.16 8.80 3.38
N GLY A 26 14.02 8.11 3.26
CA GLY A 26 14.01 6.72 2.79
C GLY A 26 14.41 6.53 1.31
N GLY A 27 14.53 7.62 0.54
CA GLY A 27 15.12 7.57 -0.80
C GLY A 27 16.64 7.41 -0.78
N GLU A 28 17.29 7.85 0.30
CA GLU A 28 18.75 7.84 0.47
C GLU A 28 19.18 6.78 1.49
N ASP A 29 18.48 6.68 2.62
CA ASP A 29 18.76 5.73 3.69
C ASP A 29 18.06 4.38 3.46
N SER A 30 18.71 3.56 2.64
CA SER A 30 18.28 2.19 2.38
C SER A 30 18.37 1.26 3.59
N VAL A 31 19.21 1.57 4.59
CA VAL A 31 19.42 0.72 5.77
C VAL A 31 18.22 0.83 6.70
N SER A 32 17.85 2.05 7.08
CA SER A 32 16.68 2.29 7.94
C SER A 32 15.39 1.86 7.24
N LYS A 33 15.26 2.15 5.93
CA LYS A 33 14.11 1.70 5.13
C LYS A 33 13.93 0.18 5.19
N LYS A 34 15.03 -0.56 5.00
CA LYS A 34 15.01 -2.03 5.03
C LYS A 34 14.75 -2.57 6.44
N ALA A 35 15.38 -1.98 7.46
CA ALA A 35 15.21 -2.39 8.85
C ALA A 35 13.76 -2.28 9.34
N HIS A 36 13.04 -1.26 8.87
CA HIS A 36 11.63 -1.02 9.24
C HIS A 36 10.62 -1.44 8.17
N HIS A 37 11.05 -2.12 7.11
CA HIS A 37 10.18 -2.57 6.01
C HIS A 37 9.29 -1.46 5.41
N VAL A 38 9.80 -0.22 5.33
CA VAL A 38 9.02 0.91 4.82
C VAL A 38 8.78 0.73 3.31
N SER A 39 7.52 0.56 2.94
CA SER A 39 7.07 0.22 1.58
C SER A 39 6.25 1.32 0.89
N GLY A 40 6.00 2.44 1.59
CA GLY A 40 5.29 3.61 1.09
C GLY A 40 5.76 4.89 1.79
N TYR A 41 5.54 6.04 1.15
CA TYR A 41 5.88 7.35 1.72
C TYR A 41 4.67 8.30 1.66
N PRO A 42 4.48 9.16 2.66
CA PRO A 42 5.20 9.18 3.94
C PRO A 42 4.82 8.00 4.84
N THR A 43 5.68 7.66 5.79
CA THR A 43 5.39 6.73 6.90
C THR A 43 6.03 7.28 8.15
N THR A 44 5.25 7.40 9.22
CA THR A 44 5.72 7.77 10.55
C THR A 44 5.71 6.53 11.43
N ILE A 45 6.83 6.24 12.08
CA ILE A 45 6.97 5.10 12.98
C ILE A 45 7.10 5.63 14.41
N LEU A 46 6.20 5.19 15.29
CA LEU A 46 6.34 5.39 16.73
C LEU A 46 7.09 4.18 17.29
N ALA A 47 8.22 4.44 17.95
CA ALA A 47 9.08 3.39 18.50
C ALA A 47 9.43 3.66 19.97
N GLN A 48 9.67 2.58 20.70
CA GLN A 48 10.23 2.60 22.03
C GLN A 48 11.69 3.09 22.00
N LYS A 49 12.24 3.43 23.17
CA LYS A 49 13.67 3.78 23.32
C LYS A 49 14.62 2.66 22.87
N SER A 50 14.17 1.39 22.91
CA SER A 50 14.91 0.23 22.39
C SER A 50 15.05 0.23 20.87
N GLY A 51 14.26 1.03 20.15
CA GLY A 51 14.10 0.98 18.69
C GLY A 51 13.01 0.02 18.23
N GLU A 52 12.36 -0.70 19.15
CA GLU A 52 11.20 -1.54 18.83
C GLU A 52 10.00 -0.68 18.45
N GLU A 53 9.36 -1.02 17.34
CA GLU A 53 8.16 -0.32 16.88
C GLU A 53 6.95 -0.60 17.78
N ILE A 54 6.22 0.46 18.13
CA ILE A 54 4.91 0.39 18.78
C ILE A 54 3.82 0.29 17.72
N ASP A 55 3.76 1.31 16.85
CA ASP A 55 2.90 1.29 15.67
C ASP A 55 3.41 2.32 14.63
N ARG A 56 2.74 2.43 13.48
CA ARG A 56 3.06 3.35 12.40
C ARG A 56 1.80 3.94 11.78
N LEU A 57 1.93 5.17 11.32
CA LEU A 57 0.98 5.81 10.43
C LEU A 57 1.55 5.81 9.01
N VAL A 58 0.79 5.30 8.05
CA VAL A 58 1.15 5.28 6.63
C VAL A 58 0.28 6.26 5.88
N GLY A 59 0.91 7.13 5.08
CA GLY A 59 0.22 8.23 4.43
C GLY A 59 0.18 9.48 5.30
N TYR A 60 -0.74 10.38 4.94
CA TYR A 60 -0.84 11.71 5.52
C TYR A 60 -2.17 11.85 6.27
N GLU A 61 -2.11 12.50 7.43
CA GLU A 61 -3.26 12.96 8.19
C GLU A 61 -3.15 14.47 8.45
N PRO A 62 -4.27 15.20 8.55
CA PRO A 62 -4.31 16.55 9.10
C PRO A 62 -3.58 16.65 10.46
N PRO A 63 -3.00 17.81 10.82
CA PRO A 63 -2.15 17.94 12.02
C PRO A 63 -2.78 17.49 13.35
N GLU A 64 -4.06 17.79 13.56
CA GLU A 64 -4.77 17.41 14.78
C GLU A 64 -5.00 15.89 14.86
N GLU A 65 -5.46 15.30 13.75
CA GLU A 65 -5.66 13.85 13.61
C GLU A 65 -4.34 13.11 13.78
N PHE A 66 -3.28 13.56 13.10
CA PHE A 66 -1.93 13.01 13.24
C PHE A 66 -1.47 12.99 14.70
N LEU A 67 -1.60 14.12 15.40
CA LEU A 67 -1.18 14.22 16.79
C LEU A 67 -1.99 13.29 17.69
N GLN A 68 -3.31 13.23 17.49
CA GLN A 68 -4.17 12.32 18.24
C GLN A 68 -3.80 10.85 17.97
N THR A 69 -3.54 10.47 16.72
CA THR A 69 -3.08 9.13 16.34
C THR A 69 -1.78 8.76 17.07
N MET A 70 -0.79 9.67 17.14
CA MET A 70 0.46 9.40 17.88
C MET A 70 0.22 9.26 19.39
N ILE A 71 -0.68 10.07 19.96
CA ILE A 71 -1.07 9.96 21.38
C ILE A 71 -1.75 8.61 21.64
N ASP A 72 -2.70 8.22 20.80
CA ASP A 72 -3.43 6.96 20.92
C ASP A 72 -2.48 5.76 20.82
N TYR A 73 -1.58 5.75 19.84
CA TYR A 73 -0.55 4.71 19.71
C TYR A 73 0.36 4.64 20.94
N SER A 74 0.74 5.78 21.53
CA SER A 74 1.54 5.79 22.76
C SER A 74 0.80 5.22 23.98
N ASN A 75 -0.53 5.23 23.95
CA ASN A 75 -1.41 4.63 24.96
C ASN A 75 -1.90 3.22 24.58
N GLY A 76 -1.36 2.64 23.51
CA GLY A 76 -1.74 1.32 23.01
C GLY A 76 -3.05 1.30 22.21
N ILE A 77 -3.77 2.41 22.07
CA ILE A 77 -5.06 2.49 21.41
C ILE A 77 -4.86 2.53 19.89
N GLY A 78 -5.59 1.68 19.15
CA GLY A 78 -5.47 1.60 17.69
C GLY A 78 -4.16 0.98 17.23
N THR A 79 -3.37 0.41 18.15
CA THR A 79 -2.16 -0.32 17.81
C THR A 79 -2.50 -1.70 17.22
N LEU A 80 -1.57 -2.32 16.47
CA LEU A 80 -1.75 -3.68 15.97
C LEU A 80 -2.13 -4.66 17.09
N GLU A 81 -1.49 -4.56 18.25
CA GLU A 81 -1.80 -5.39 19.41
C GLU A 81 -3.24 -5.19 19.91
N ASP A 82 -3.67 -3.93 20.05
CA ASP A 82 -5.04 -3.60 20.48
C ASP A 82 -6.09 -4.09 19.47
N LEU A 83 -5.87 -3.88 18.17
CA LEU A 83 -6.78 -4.36 17.14
C LEU A 83 -6.90 -5.89 17.12
N LEU A 84 -5.77 -6.60 17.28
CA LEU A 84 -5.78 -8.06 17.42
C LEU A 84 -6.55 -8.51 18.66
N GLY A 85 -6.47 -7.75 19.76
CA GLY A 85 -7.26 -7.96 20.97
C GLY A 85 -8.76 -7.83 20.69
N LYS A 86 -9.16 -6.74 20.03
CA LYS A 86 -10.56 -6.45 19.62
C LYS A 86 -11.12 -7.48 18.64
N ALA A 87 -10.27 -8.06 17.80
CA ALA A 87 -10.69 -9.02 16.79
C ALA A 87 -11.03 -10.42 17.35
N LYS A 88 -10.72 -10.70 18.63
CA LYS A 88 -11.04 -11.98 19.26
C LYS A 88 -12.56 -12.16 19.39
N GLY A 89 -13.12 -13.06 18.58
CA GLY A 89 -14.56 -13.32 18.55
C GLY A 89 -15.38 -12.25 17.82
N SER A 90 -14.71 -11.32 17.12
CA SER A 90 -15.37 -10.35 16.24
C SER A 90 -15.59 -10.95 14.85
N GLU A 91 -16.58 -10.43 14.12
CA GLU A 91 -16.78 -10.63 12.67
C GLU A 91 -16.70 -9.29 11.92
N ASP A 92 -16.16 -8.26 12.57
CA ASP A 92 -16.03 -6.92 11.99
C ASP A 92 -14.98 -6.92 10.87
N ARG A 93 -15.48 -6.82 9.64
CA ARG A 93 -14.65 -6.79 8.42
C ARG A 93 -13.77 -5.56 8.33
N ALA A 94 -14.22 -4.40 8.82
CA ALA A 94 -13.42 -3.18 8.78
C ALA A 94 -12.20 -3.33 9.72
N LEU A 95 -12.42 -3.90 10.91
CA LEU A 95 -11.35 -4.25 11.83
C LEU A 95 -10.36 -5.25 11.21
N PHE A 96 -10.85 -6.28 10.51
CA PHE A 96 -9.98 -7.24 9.83
C PHE A 96 -9.13 -6.58 8.73
N TYR A 97 -9.73 -5.69 7.96
CA TYR A 97 -9.04 -4.93 6.93
C TYR A 97 -7.94 -4.05 7.53
N GLU A 98 -8.23 -3.33 8.63
CA GLU A 98 -7.25 -2.48 9.31
C GLU A 98 -6.06 -3.28 9.85
N ILE A 99 -6.32 -4.47 10.43
CA ILE A 99 -5.26 -5.40 10.87
C ILE A 99 -4.43 -5.88 9.67
N ALA A 100 -5.08 -6.21 8.56
CA ALA A 100 -4.39 -6.64 7.34
C ALA A 100 -3.45 -5.55 6.80
N ASP A 101 -3.93 -4.30 6.71
CA ASP A 101 -3.12 -3.14 6.31
C ASP A 101 -1.93 -2.93 7.24
N LYS A 102 -2.15 -3.04 8.55
CA LYS A 102 -1.09 -2.96 9.56
C LYS A 102 -0.01 -4.02 9.35
N TYR A 103 -0.35 -5.24 8.99
CA TYR A 103 0.64 -6.26 8.65
C TYR A 103 1.32 -5.99 7.30
N LYS A 104 0.55 -5.63 6.27
CA LYS A 104 1.02 -5.33 4.91
C LYS A 104 2.15 -4.29 4.94
N TYR A 105 1.95 -3.19 5.67
CA TYR A 105 2.93 -2.10 5.73
C TYR A 105 4.13 -2.39 6.65
N ARG A 106 4.16 -3.51 7.35
CA ARG A 106 5.28 -3.98 8.19
C ARG A 106 6.09 -5.12 7.56
N GLY A 107 5.76 -5.50 6.32
CA GLY A 107 6.35 -6.66 5.66
C GLY A 107 5.78 -8.01 6.13
N GLY A 108 4.71 -8.02 6.92
CA GLY A 108 3.99 -9.22 7.36
C GLY A 108 3.03 -9.73 6.29
N SER A 109 3.51 -10.03 5.08
CA SER A 109 2.66 -10.38 3.94
C SER A 109 1.79 -11.62 4.18
N GLU A 110 2.31 -12.64 4.86
CA GLU A 110 1.55 -13.84 5.21
C GLU A 110 0.39 -13.51 6.16
N GLN A 111 0.66 -12.72 7.21
CA GLN A 111 -0.37 -12.30 8.16
C GLN A 111 -1.39 -11.39 7.50
N ALA A 112 -0.95 -10.47 6.64
CA ALA A 112 -1.86 -9.60 5.88
C ALA A 112 -2.81 -10.43 5.01
N GLU A 113 -2.31 -11.42 4.28
CA GLU A 113 -3.12 -12.34 3.47
C GLU A 113 -4.17 -13.08 4.32
N ILE A 114 -3.78 -13.58 5.50
CA ILE A 114 -4.70 -14.23 6.44
C ILE A 114 -5.84 -13.30 6.85
N TRP A 115 -5.54 -12.03 7.16
CA TRP A 115 -6.56 -11.08 7.60
C TRP A 115 -7.44 -10.57 6.46
N TYR A 116 -6.91 -10.32 5.25
CA TYR A 116 -7.74 -10.03 4.09
C TYR A 116 -8.66 -11.21 3.75
N ASN A 117 -8.19 -12.46 3.86
CA ASN A 117 -9.04 -13.63 3.63
C ASN A 117 -10.20 -13.70 4.64
N LYS A 118 -10.05 -13.19 5.86
CA LYS A 118 -11.17 -13.06 6.80
C LYS A 118 -12.19 -12.01 6.36
N VAL A 119 -11.74 -10.89 5.78
CA VAL A 119 -12.62 -9.88 5.17
C VAL A 119 -13.46 -10.49 4.06
N LEU A 120 -12.83 -11.30 3.20
CA LEU A 120 -13.48 -11.97 2.07
C LEU A 120 -14.43 -13.09 2.51
N ALA A 121 -14.07 -13.85 3.56
CA ALA A 121 -14.86 -14.99 4.03
C ALA A 121 -16.18 -14.60 4.72
N THR A 122 -16.27 -13.36 5.24
CA THR A 122 -17.43 -12.87 6.01
C THR A 122 -18.30 -11.87 5.24
N GLY A 123 -17.89 -11.49 4.02
CA GLY A 123 -18.51 -10.44 3.20
C GLY A 123 -19.24 -10.94 1.96
N LYS A 124 -19.78 -10.00 1.19
CA LYS A 124 -20.16 -10.29 -0.21
C LYS A 124 -18.90 -10.28 -1.05
N ALA A 125 -18.77 -11.25 -1.96
CA ALA A 125 -17.57 -11.41 -2.77
C ALA A 125 -17.19 -10.16 -3.59
N LEU A 126 -18.19 -9.35 -3.99
CA LEU A 126 -18.04 -8.22 -4.90
C LEU A 126 -18.50 -6.88 -4.30
N ASP A 127 -18.51 -6.75 -2.96
CA ASP A 127 -18.69 -5.43 -2.34
C ASP A 127 -17.37 -4.63 -2.31
N SER A 128 -17.47 -3.34 -2.00
CA SER A 128 -16.31 -2.42 -2.03
C SER A 128 -15.16 -2.90 -1.16
N LEU A 129 -15.44 -3.37 0.05
CA LEU A 129 -14.40 -3.82 0.98
C LEU A 129 -13.72 -5.12 0.50
N SER A 130 -14.46 -6.00 -0.17
CA SER A 130 -13.89 -7.17 -0.85
C SER A 130 -13.02 -6.76 -2.05
N GLY A 131 -13.45 -5.77 -2.83
CA GLY A 131 -12.67 -5.19 -3.93
C GLY A 131 -11.35 -4.60 -3.44
N GLU A 132 -11.41 -3.72 -2.44
CA GLU A 132 -10.25 -3.10 -1.79
C GLU A 132 -9.29 -4.16 -1.23
N SER A 133 -9.81 -5.19 -0.56
CA SER A 133 -8.99 -6.29 -0.03
C SER A 133 -8.28 -7.07 -1.13
N ARG A 134 -8.96 -7.35 -2.25
CA ARG A 134 -8.37 -8.08 -3.38
C ARG A 134 -7.29 -7.25 -4.09
N ILE A 135 -7.52 -5.95 -4.29
CA ILE A 135 -6.51 -5.02 -4.81
C ILE A 135 -5.29 -5.02 -3.88
N ALA A 136 -5.49 -4.90 -2.57
CA ALA A 136 -4.41 -4.87 -1.60
C ALA A 136 -3.58 -6.17 -1.60
N VAL A 137 -4.21 -7.34 -1.74
CA VAL A 137 -3.54 -8.64 -1.86
C VAL A 137 -2.73 -8.74 -3.16
N ALA A 138 -3.33 -8.37 -4.30
CA ALA A 138 -2.66 -8.42 -5.60
C ALA A 138 -1.42 -7.50 -5.65
N ASP A 139 -1.58 -6.28 -5.14
CA ASP A 139 -0.49 -5.31 -5.03
C ASP A 139 0.58 -5.73 -4.01
N MET A 140 0.19 -6.41 -2.92
CA MET A 140 1.14 -7.01 -1.99
C MET A 140 2.04 -8.05 -2.68
N TYR A 141 1.47 -8.97 -3.48
CA TYR A 141 2.26 -9.93 -4.28
C TYR A 141 3.21 -9.21 -5.24
N ARG A 142 2.73 -8.14 -5.89
CA ARG A 142 3.54 -7.33 -6.81
C ARG A 142 4.75 -6.72 -6.09
N ARG A 143 4.55 -6.15 -4.90
CA ARG A 143 5.64 -5.58 -4.07
C ARG A 143 6.60 -6.65 -3.54
N ALA A 144 6.10 -7.85 -3.27
CA ALA A 144 6.90 -9.03 -2.92
C ALA A 144 7.66 -9.62 -4.12
N LYS A 145 7.48 -9.08 -5.33
CA LYS A 145 8.03 -9.59 -6.60
C LYS A 145 7.48 -10.97 -7.00
N GLU A 146 6.36 -11.36 -6.43
CA GLU A 146 5.61 -12.55 -6.81
C GLU A 146 4.72 -12.22 -8.01
N TYR A 147 5.36 -11.83 -9.12
CA TYR A 147 4.70 -11.20 -10.25
C TYR A 147 3.61 -12.07 -10.89
N ASP A 148 3.81 -13.38 -10.95
CA ASP A 148 2.79 -14.29 -11.50
C ASP A 148 1.53 -14.33 -10.63
N ARG A 149 1.68 -14.45 -9.31
CA ARG A 149 0.54 -14.39 -8.36
C ARG A 149 -0.16 -13.03 -8.42
N ALA A 150 0.61 -11.95 -8.57
CA ALA A 150 0.05 -10.61 -8.70
C ALA A 150 -0.80 -10.46 -9.96
N VAL A 151 -0.29 -10.87 -11.13
CA VAL A 151 -1.04 -10.83 -12.39
C VAL A 151 -2.30 -11.70 -12.31
N GLU A 152 -2.20 -12.91 -11.76
CA GLU A 152 -3.36 -13.79 -11.55
C GLU A 152 -4.41 -13.14 -10.64
N ALA A 153 -3.99 -12.53 -9.53
CA ALA A 153 -4.89 -11.87 -8.60
C ALA A 153 -5.58 -10.63 -9.22
N PHE A 154 -4.84 -9.80 -9.97
CA PHE A 154 -5.45 -8.67 -10.69
C PHE A 154 -6.42 -9.15 -11.79
N ALA A 155 -6.05 -10.16 -12.57
CA ALA A 155 -6.92 -10.72 -13.61
C ALA A 155 -8.21 -11.32 -13.04
N ALA A 156 -8.15 -11.91 -11.84
CA ALA A 156 -9.33 -12.40 -11.13
C ALA A 156 -10.29 -11.25 -10.75
N ILE A 157 -9.77 -10.07 -10.38
CA ILE A 157 -10.60 -8.88 -10.10
C ILE A 157 -11.33 -8.43 -11.36
N VAL A 158 -10.62 -8.33 -12.49
CA VAL A 158 -11.19 -7.97 -13.79
C VAL A 158 -12.31 -8.94 -14.19
N THR A 159 -12.09 -10.23 -13.99
CA THR A 159 -13.05 -11.29 -14.32
C THR A 159 -14.29 -11.25 -13.42
N ASP A 160 -14.09 -11.03 -12.11
CA ASP A 160 -15.16 -11.16 -11.13
C ASP A 160 -16.03 -9.90 -10.98
N PHE A 161 -15.45 -8.69 -11.06
CA PHE A 161 -16.18 -7.44 -10.91
C PHE A 161 -16.81 -6.94 -12.22
N GLU A 162 -16.33 -7.40 -13.37
CA GLU A 162 -16.72 -7.07 -14.75
C GLU A 162 -16.56 -5.58 -15.15
N THR A 163 -16.94 -4.63 -14.30
CA THR A 163 -16.81 -3.18 -14.53
C THR A 163 -16.55 -2.40 -13.23
N GLY A 164 -16.18 -1.12 -13.36
CA GLY A 164 -16.02 -0.19 -12.23
C GLY A 164 -14.56 0.10 -11.87
N SER A 165 -14.37 0.89 -10.81
CA SER A 165 -13.04 1.41 -10.44
C SER A 165 -12.03 0.31 -10.13
N PHE A 166 -12.44 -0.79 -9.49
CA PHE A 166 -11.55 -1.92 -9.19
C PHE A 166 -11.06 -2.63 -10.46
N VAL A 167 -11.90 -2.68 -11.50
CA VAL A 167 -11.52 -3.30 -12.78
C VAL A 167 -10.50 -2.44 -13.48
N GLN A 168 -10.76 -1.15 -13.62
CA GLN A 168 -9.82 -0.21 -14.21
C GLN A 168 -8.49 -0.18 -13.45
N GLU A 169 -8.54 -0.16 -12.11
CA GLU A 169 -7.34 -0.21 -11.26
C GLU A 169 -6.55 -1.52 -11.47
N ALA A 170 -7.22 -2.68 -11.48
CA ALA A 170 -6.56 -3.95 -11.74
C ALA A 170 -5.95 -4.01 -13.16
N GLU A 171 -6.65 -3.49 -14.17
CA GLU A 171 -6.19 -3.50 -15.56
C GLU A 171 -4.95 -2.64 -15.80
N ILE A 172 -4.76 -1.52 -15.07
CA ILE A 172 -3.51 -0.75 -15.17
C ILE A 172 -2.34 -1.41 -14.44
N TYR A 173 -2.62 -2.14 -13.35
CA TYR A 173 -1.58 -2.85 -12.59
C TYR A 173 -1.07 -4.13 -13.26
N ILE A 174 -1.85 -4.78 -14.13
CA ILE A 174 -1.40 -5.95 -14.91
C ILE A 174 -0.17 -5.63 -15.78
N PRO A 175 -0.21 -4.67 -16.73
CA PRO A 175 0.95 -4.35 -17.56
C PRO A 175 2.12 -3.80 -16.76
N TYR A 176 1.85 -3.03 -15.70
CA TYR A 176 2.90 -2.56 -14.78
C TYR A 176 3.64 -3.72 -14.10
N THR A 177 2.90 -4.75 -13.68
CA THR A 177 3.44 -5.96 -13.05
C THR A 177 4.24 -6.79 -14.05
N LEU A 178 3.72 -6.97 -15.28
CA LEU A 178 4.41 -7.68 -16.36
C LEU A 178 5.71 -6.98 -16.76
N LYS A 179 5.69 -5.64 -16.83
CA LYS A 179 6.89 -4.84 -17.04
C LYS A 179 7.91 -5.09 -15.93
N ALA A 180 7.50 -5.05 -14.66
CA ALA A 180 8.39 -5.29 -13.53
C ALA A 180 8.95 -6.72 -13.49
N LYS A 181 8.20 -7.70 -14.00
CA LYS A 181 8.64 -9.08 -14.21
C LYS A 181 9.70 -9.21 -15.32
N GLY A 182 9.76 -8.24 -16.24
CA GLY A 182 10.61 -8.29 -17.44
C GLY A 182 9.93 -8.94 -18.65
N ASP A 183 8.62 -9.18 -18.58
CA ASP A 183 7.84 -9.71 -19.70
C ASP A 183 7.38 -8.56 -20.61
N THR A 184 8.33 -7.98 -21.34
CA THR A 184 8.13 -6.79 -22.17
C THR A 184 7.02 -6.98 -23.20
N THR A 185 6.95 -8.15 -23.84
CA THR A 185 5.94 -8.42 -24.88
C THR A 185 4.54 -8.45 -24.27
N ALA A 186 4.34 -9.18 -23.18
CA ALA A 186 3.04 -9.21 -22.52
C ALA A 186 2.65 -7.84 -21.93
N ALA A 187 3.63 -7.09 -21.39
CA ALA A 187 3.41 -5.76 -20.86
C ALA A 187 2.92 -4.78 -21.93
N ILE A 188 3.53 -4.76 -23.12
CA ILE A 188 3.09 -3.90 -24.24
C ILE A 188 1.65 -4.22 -24.63
N VAL A 189 1.32 -5.50 -24.84
CA VAL A 189 -0.04 -5.93 -25.21
C VAL A 189 -1.06 -5.49 -24.16
N ALA A 190 -0.75 -5.67 -22.88
CA ALA A 190 -1.65 -5.28 -21.80
C ALA A 190 -1.79 -3.75 -21.65
N PHE A 191 -0.72 -2.96 -21.91
CA PHE A 191 -0.83 -1.50 -21.96
C PHE A 191 -1.68 -1.03 -23.14
N GLU A 192 -1.50 -1.62 -24.32
CA GLU A 192 -2.31 -1.31 -25.51
C GLU A 192 -3.79 -1.56 -25.24
N HIS A 193 -4.12 -2.72 -24.66
CA HIS A 193 -5.48 -3.05 -24.22
C HIS A 193 -6.05 -2.01 -23.23
N TYR A 194 -5.26 -1.57 -22.25
CA TYR A 194 -5.68 -0.56 -21.29
C TYR A 194 -6.01 0.78 -21.98
N VAL A 195 -5.14 1.26 -22.88
CA VAL A 195 -5.35 2.53 -23.60
C VAL A 195 -6.54 2.45 -24.54
N GLU A 196 -6.79 1.30 -25.16
CA GLU A 196 -7.97 1.08 -26.01
C GLU A 196 -9.28 1.16 -25.21
N ASN A 197 -9.31 0.59 -24.00
CA ASN A 197 -10.50 0.56 -23.15
C ASN A 197 -10.69 1.85 -22.33
N TYR A 198 -9.62 2.54 -21.97
CA TYR A 198 -9.62 3.74 -21.10
C TYR A 198 -8.87 4.93 -21.69
N PRO A 199 -9.17 5.37 -22.92
CA PRO A 199 -8.40 6.43 -23.60
C PRO A 199 -8.42 7.79 -22.88
N GLU A 200 -9.45 8.04 -22.07
CA GLU A 200 -9.64 9.29 -21.32
C GLU A 200 -9.19 9.18 -19.85
N SER A 201 -8.59 8.05 -19.44
CA SER A 201 -8.10 7.89 -18.08
C SER A 201 -6.82 8.69 -17.83
N GLU A 202 -6.61 9.13 -16.58
CA GLU A 202 -5.37 9.81 -16.18
C GLU A 202 -4.13 8.94 -16.43
N ASP A 203 -4.28 7.61 -16.36
CA ASP A 203 -3.21 6.65 -16.62
C ASP A 203 -2.95 6.38 -18.12
N ALA A 204 -3.82 6.82 -19.04
CA ALA A 204 -3.68 6.52 -20.47
C ALA A 204 -2.43 7.18 -21.07
N GLU A 205 -2.13 8.42 -20.69
CA GLU A 205 -0.92 9.12 -21.14
C GLU A 205 0.33 8.38 -20.64
N TRP A 206 0.36 8.02 -19.35
CA TRP A 206 1.45 7.27 -18.77
C TRP A 206 1.63 5.89 -19.42
N ALA A 207 0.54 5.17 -19.71
CA ALA A 207 0.56 3.87 -20.37
C ALA A 207 1.14 3.99 -21.79
N ASN A 208 0.75 5.00 -22.57
CA ASN A 208 1.33 5.28 -23.88
C ASN A 208 2.84 5.55 -23.80
N GLU A 209 3.30 6.33 -22.80
CA GLU A 209 4.74 6.51 -22.59
C GLU A 209 5.47 5.20 -22.28
N GLN A 210 4.85 4.30 -21.50
CA GLN A 210 5.45 3.00 -21.19
C GLN A 210 5.55 2.14 -22.46
N ILE A 211 4.53 2.14 -23.32
CA ILE A 211 4.55 1.42 -24.61
C ILE A 211 5.73 1.90 -25.46
N GLU A 212 5.90 3.21 -25.63
CA GLU A 212 6.97 3.78 -26.44
C GLU A 212 8.37 3.44 -25.89
N LYS A 213 8.54 3.52 -24.56
CA LYS A 213 9.80 3.13 -23.89
C LYS A 213 10.12 1.64 -24.08
N LEU A 214 9.11 0.78 -23.96
CA LEU A 214 9.27 -0.67 -24.08
C LEU A 214 9.53 -1.12 -25.52
N LYS A 215 8.94 -0.42 -26.52
CA LYS A 215 9.21 -0.67 -27.95
C LYS A 215 10.55 -0.12 -28.42
N ASN A 216 11.02 0.97 -27.80
CA ASN A 216 12.27 1.65 -28.15
C ASN A 216 13.20 1.73 -26.92
N PRO A 217 13.75 0.60 -26.44
CA PRO A 217 14.60 0.60 -25.27
C PRO A 217 15.85 1.44 -25.53
N THR A 218 16.12 2.40 -24.65
CA THR A 218 17.35 3.20 -24.67
C THR A 218 18.45 2.47 -23.89
N ASP A 219 19.70 2.57 -24.34
CA ASP A 219 20.86 1.86 -23.76
C ASP A 219 21.06 2.10 -22.24
N THR A 220 20.41 3.11 -21.66
CA THR A 220 20.47 3.46 -20.24
C THR A 220 19.74 2.51 -19.29
N GLU A 221 18.83 1.66 -19.76
CA GLU A 221 18.07 0.72 -18.90
C GLU A 221 18.69 -0.68 -18.80
N SER A 222 19.86 -0.90 -19.41
CA SER A 222 20.57 -2.20 -19.45
C SER A 222 21.56 -2.46 -18.29
N LYS A 223 21.42 -1.77 -17.15
CA LYS A 223 22.33 -1.90 -15.99
C LYS A 223 21.65 -2.34 -14.71
#